data_AF-A0A609JCY0-F1
#
_entry.id   AF-A0A609JCY0-F1
#
_cell.length_a   1.000
_cell.length_b   1.000
_cell.length_c   1.000
_cell.angle_alpha   90.00
_cell.angle_beta   90.00
_cell.angle_gamma   90.00
#
_symmetry.space_group_name_H-M   'P 1'
#
loop_
_entity.id
_entity.type
_entity.pdbx_description
1 polymer ?
#
loop_
_entity_poly.entity_id
_entity_poly.type
_entity_poly.pdbx_seq_one_letter_code
_entity_poly.pdbx_strand_id
1 'polypeptide(L)'
;QHSVSYVFNSGTLNINYPTCTASAVTGEGVSNATVPFGRVSAEDIVNGSTTMQKTFSIELSNCKYVKNLNVTLDSTNIGTKDKTLLSNTLTSSAASGIGVMIEGEKNPLSTSDWTLLKPRDSTSVYKFTNTPDYTNSDIGNSTQTMNFRATLKQDGSNVINAGEFKATGRFTINYP
;
A
#
# COMPACT_ATOMS: atom_id res chain seq x y z
N GLN A 1 -5.96 3.33 57.74
CA GLN A 1 -5.55 3.54 56.34
C GLN A 1 -4.29 2.72 56.13
N HIS A 2 -4.25 1.84 55.13
CA HIS A 2 -3.06 1.05 54.82
C HIS A 2 -2.58 1.39 53.42
N SER A 3 -1.27 1.53 53.29
CA SER A 3 -0.59 1.79 52.04
C SER A 3 0.54 0.79 51.91
N VAL A 4 0.66 0.19 50.72
CA VAL A 4 1.73 -0.73 50.36
C VAL A 4 2.47 -0.12 49.18
N SER A 5 3.79 -0.10 49.25
CA SER A 5 4.65 0.29 48.15
C SER A 5 5.27 -0.96 47.52
N TYR A 6 5.36 -0.96 46.19
CA TYR A 6 6.04 -1.99 45.41
C TYR A 6 7.20 -1.38 44.63
N VAL A 7 8.24 -2.18 44.39
CA VAL A 7 9.40 -1.82 43.59
C VAL A 7 9.52 -2.86 42.47
N PHE A 8 9.51 -2.40 41.22
CA PHE A 8 9.84 -3.26 40.09
C PHE A 8 11.36 -3.26 39.89
N ASN A 9 11.99 -4.42 40.04
CA ASN A 9 13.39 -4.64 39.67
C ASN A 9 13.44 -5.59 38.48
N SER A 10 13.66 -5.05 37.28
CA SER A 10 13.71 -5.82 36.03
C SER A 10 15.11 -6.36 35.71
N GLY A 11 16.12 -6.14 36.56
CA GLY A 11 17.51 -6.42 36.20
C GLY A 11 17.92 -5.69 34.92
N THR A 12 18.54 -6.38 33.96
CA THR A 12 18.83 -5.82 32.63
C THR A 12 17.62 -5.98 31.72
N LEU A 13 16.99 -4.87 31.35
CA LEU A 13 15.89 -4.84 30.39
C LEU A 13 16.44 -4.67 28.97
N ASN A 14 16.33 -5.70 28.13
CA ASN A 14 16.67 -5.61 26.71
C ASN A 14 15.45 -5.07 25.93
N ILE A 15 15.56 -3.87 25.37
CA ILE A 15 14.53 -3.25 24.53
C ILE A 15 14.94 -3.46 23.07
N ASN A 16 14.15 -4.27 22.34
CA ASN A 16 14.34 -4.51 20.92
C ASN A 16 13.29 -3.71 20.12
N TYR A 17 13.73 -3.01 19.07
CA TYR A 17 12.84 -2.23 18.21
C TYR A 17 12.56 -2.96 16.89
N PRO A 18 11.31 -2.94 16.39
CA PRO A 18 10.99 -3.45 15.07
C PRO A 18 11.67 -2.62 13.99
N THR A 19 12.35 -3.30 13.05
CA THR A 19 13.02 -2.65 11.92
C THR A 19 12.95 -3.50 10.67
N CYS A 20 12.83 -2.89 9.50
CA CYS A 20 13.14 -3.51 8.21
C CYS A 20 13.91 -2.53 7.33
N THR A 21 14.59 -3.04 6.31
CA THR A 21 15.04 -2.24 5.17
C THR A 21 13.98 -2.27 4.08
N ALA A 22 13.52 -1.11 3.62
CA ALA A 22 12.59 -1.03 2.49
C ALA A 22 13.30 -1.55 1.23
N SER A 23 12.76 -2.62 0.63
CA SER A 23 13.29 -3.18 -0.60
C SER A 23 12.55 -2.62 -1.82
N ALA A 24 12.92 -3.12 -3.00
CA ALA A 24 12.38 -2.71 -4.28
C ALA A 24 10.87 -2.98 -4.40
N VAL A 25 10.22 -2.19 -5.25
CA VAL A 25 8.91 -2.53 -5.82
C VAL A 25 9.16 -3.50 -6.97
N THR A 26 8.49 -4.65 -6.96
CA THR A 26 8.67 -5.72 -7.95
C THR A 26 7.34 -6.08 -8.61
N GLY A 27 7.40 -6.76 -9.75
CA GLY A 27 6.21 -7.13 -10.53
C GLY A 27 6.52 -7.21 -12.02
N GLU A 28 5.56 -7.69 -12.81
CA GLU A 28 5.73 -7.83 -14.25
C GLU A 28 5.95 -6.45 -14.91
N GLY A 29 7.09 -6.29 -15.58
CA GLY A 29 7.47 -5.04 -16.25
C GLY A 29 7.77 -3.86 -15.31
N VAL A 30 7.74 -4.07 -13.99
CA VAL A 30 8.06 -3.02 -13.03
C VAL A 30 9.52 -2.61 -13.17
N SER A 31 9.75 -1.31 -13.34
CA SER A 31 11.09 -0.73 -13.46
C SER A 31 11.17 0.57 -12.67
N ASN A 32 12.20 0.72 -11.84
CA ASN A 32 12.38 1.89 -10.96
C ASN A 32 11.10 2.27 -10.20
N ALA A 33 10.42 1.27 -9.62
CA ALA A 33 9.13 1.41 -8.93
C ALA A 33 7.95 1.94 -9.79
N THR A 34 8.05 1.83 -11.12
CA THR A 34 6.97 2.18 -12.05
C THR A 34 6.25 0.92 -12.50
N VAL A 35 4.94 0.85 -12.26
CA VAL A 35 4.06 -0.22 -12.76
C VAL A 35 3.52 0.17 -14.14
N PRO A 36 3.83 -0.56 -15.23
CA PRO A 36 3.41 -0.17 -16.57
C PRO A 36 2.00 -0.65 -16.90
N PHE A 37 1.10 0.30 -17.23
CA PHE A 37 -0.20 -0.01 -17.84
C PHE A 37 -0.11 -0.18 -19.37
N GLY A 38 0.92 0.39 -20.00
CA GLY A 38 1.06 0.38 -21.45
C GLY A 38 0.02 1.27 -22.14
N ARG A 39 -0.33 0.91 -23.38
CA ARG A 39 -1.35 1.61 -24.16
C ARG A 39 -2.72 1.01 -23.85
N VAL A 40 -3.68 1.88 -23.57
CA VAL A 40 -5.03 1.50 -23.14
C VAL A 40 -6.06 2.31 -23.92
N SER A 41 -7.23 1.74 -24.18
CA SER A 41 -8.35 2.46 -24.79
C SER A 41 -9.30 3.00 -23.71
N ALA A 42 -10.04 4.07 -24.03
CA ALA A 42 -11.07 4.57 -23.12
C ALA A 42 -12.19 3.54 -22.91
N GLU A 43 -12.48 2.73 -23.92
CA GLU A 43 -13.47 1.64 -23.85
C GLU A 43 -13.05 0.57 -22.83
N ASP A 44 -11.79 0.15 -22.82
CA ASP A 44 -11.27 -0.82 -21.84
C ASP A 44 -11.41 -0.31 -20.40
N ILE A 45 -11.19 1.00 -20.20
CA ILE A 45 -11.30 1.65 -18.89
C ILE A 45 -12.76 1.67 -18.42
N VAL A 46 -13.69 2.05 -19.30
CA VAL A 46 -15.13 2.14 -18.98
C VAL A 46 -15.71 0.75 -18.73
N ASN A 47 -15.32 -0.24 -19.53
CA ASN A 47 -15.81 -1.62 -19.40
C ASN A 47 -15.14 -2.40 -18.27
N GLY A 48 -14.13 -1.83 -17.60
CA GLY A 48 -13.42 -2.49 -16.49
C GLY A 48 -12.64 -3.73 -16.93
N SER A 49 -11.98 -3.66 -18.09
CA SER A 49 -11.21 -4.78 -18.65
C SER A 49 -10.11 -5.25 -17.69
N THR A 50 -9.81 -6.54 -17.66
CA THR A 50 -8.75 -7.11 -16.81
C THR A 50 -7.36 -6.58 -17.19
N THR A 51 -7.19 -6.07 -18.40
CA THR A 51 -5.95 -5.41 -18.85
C THR A 51 -5.69 -4.08 -18.13
N MET A 52 -6.73 -3.49 -17.53
CA MET A 52 -6.63 -2.29 -16.69
C MET A 52 -6.18 -2.62 -15.27
N GLN A 53 -5.89 -3.88 -14.94
CA GLN A 53 -5.39 -4.31 -13.66
C GLN A 53 -3.94 -4.79 -13.78
N LYS A 54 -3.06 -4.28 -12.92
CA LYS A 54 -1.66 -4.71 -12.82
C LYS A 54 -1.33 -5.06 -11.38
N THR A 55 -0.57 -6.12 -11.17
CA THR A 55 -0.10 -6.51 -9.84
C THR A 55 1.34 -6.07 -9.63
N PHE A 56 1.68 -5.76 -8.39
CA PHE A 56 3.04 -5.45 -7.97
C PHE A 56 3.19 -5.79 -6.49
N SER A 57 4.43 -5.94 -6.04
CA SER A 57 4.74 -6.24 -4.65
C SER A 57 5.69 -5.19 -4.07
N ILE A 58 5.55 -4.94 -2.78
CA ILE A 58 6.52 -4.21 -1.98
C ILE A 58 7.17 -5.23 -1.06
N GLU A 59 8.47 -5.40 -1.21
CA GLU A 59 9.27 -6.24 -0.35
C GLU A 59 9.98 -5.39 0.71
N LEU A 60 10.03 -5.88 1.95
CA LEU A 60 10.91 -5.37 2.99
C LEU A 60 11.86 -6.50 3.36
N SER A 61 13.13 -6.19 3.50
CA SER A 61 14.19 -7.15 3.83
C SER A 61 14.80 -6.86 5.19
N ASN A 62 15.61 -7.79 5.69
CA ASN A 62 16.29 -7.72 6.99
C ASN A 62 15.36 -7.32 8.15
N CYS A 63 14.11 -7.76 8.09
CA CYS A 63 13.12 -7.46 9.10
C CYS A 63 13.49 -8.15 10.43
N LYS A 64 13.40 -7.42 11.55
CA LYS A 64 13.70 -7.89 12.90
C LYS A 64 12.62 -7.42 13.84
N TYR A 65 12.13 -8.30 14.72
CA TYR A 65 11.06 -8.02 15.67
C TYR A 65 9.77 -7.47 15.02
N VAL A 66 9.56 -7.68 13.72
CA VAL A 66 8.37 -7.24 12.97
C VAL A 66 7.39 -8.39 12.85
N LYS A 67 6.22 -8.21 13.47
CA LYS A 67 5.08 -9.13 13.34
C LYS A 67 4.01 -8.57 12.40
N ASN A 68 3.63 -7.32 12.65
CA ASN A 68 2.54 -6.64 11.96
C ASN A 68 3.09 -5.41 11.25
N LEU A 69 2.45 -5.06 10.14
CA LEU A 69 2.69 -3.83 9.41
C LEU A 69 1.37 -3.09 9.25
N ASN A 70 1.41 -1.77 9.44
CA ASN A 70 0.33 -0.87 9.04
C ASN A 70 0.80 -0.08 7.82
N VAL A 71 0.08 -0.21 6.72
CA VAL A 71 0.38 0.47 5.46
C VAL A 71 -0.71 1.49 5.17
N THR A 72 -0.29 2.71 4.87
CA THR A 72 -1.17 3.80 4.39
C THR A 72 -0.69 4.30 3.05
N LEU A 73 -1.62 4.85 2.26
CA LEU A 73 -1.32 5.44 0.96
C LEU A 73 -1.54 6.94 1.02
N ASP A 74 -0.60 7.68 0.47
CA ASP A 74 -0.69 9.13 0.32
C ASP A 74 -0.42 9.56 -1.13
N SER A 75 -0.97 10.69 -1.54
CA SER A 75 -0.70 11.31 -2.84
C SER A 75 -1.14 12.77 -2.86
N THR A 76 -0.40 13.61 -3.57
CA THR A 76 -0.77 15.00 -3.82
C THR A 76 -1.91 15.12 -4.85
N ASN A 77 -2.00 14.17 -5.79
CA ASN A 77 -2.91 14.19 -6.92
C ASN A 77 -3.91 13.05 -6.78
N ILE A 78 -5.15 13.38 -6.40
CA ILE A 78 -6.25 12.41 -6.28
C ILE A 78 -7.39 12.75 -7.24
N GLY A 79 -8.27 11.79 -7.51
CA GLY A 79 -9.42 11.95 -8.39
C GLY A 79 -10.32 13.13 -7.98
N THR A 80 -10.98 13.73 -8.95
CA THR A 80 -11.87 14.87 -8.72
C THR A 80 -13.24 14.42 -8.24
N LYS A 81 -13.74 13.29 -8.75
CA LYS A 81 -15.03 12.69 -8.38
C LYS A 81 -14.85 11.50 -7.45
N ASP A 82 -13.94 10.59 -7.80
CA ASP A 82 -13.58 9.45 -6.99
C ASP A 82 -12.25 9.72 -6.26
N LYS A 83 -12.37 10.10 -4.98
CA LYS A 83 -11.23 10.42 -4.11
C LYS A 83 -10.39 9.20 -3.74
N THR A 84 -10.82 7.99 -4.12
CA THR A 84 -10.05 6.76 -3.91
C THR A 84 -8.98 6.56 -4.98
N LEU A 85 -9.03 7.31 -6.08
CA LEU A 85 -8.10 7.18 -7.20
C LEU A 85 -6.92 8.14 -7.09
N LEU A 86 -5.73 7.66 -7.46
CA LEU A 86 -4.56 8.48 -7.78
C LEU A 86 -4.76 9.11 -9.17
N SER A 87 -4.70 10.44 -9.27
CA SER A 87 -4.90 11.15 -10.53
C SER A 87 -3.59 11.50 -11.22
N ASN A 88 -3.70 12.01 -12.45
CA ASN A 88 -2.56 12.34 -13.28
C ASN A 88 -1.72 13.47 -12.65
N THR A 89 -0.40 13.31 -12.70
CA THR A 89 0.60 14.28 -12.25
C THR A 89 1.13 15.12 -13.41
N LEU A 90 0.92 14.68 -14.65
CA LEU A 90 1.28 15.43 -15.86
C LEU A 90 0.34 16.61 -16.05
N THR A 91 0.87 17.73 -16.55
CA THR A 91 0.10 18.94 -16.88
C THR A 91 0.09 19.23 -18.38
N SER A 92 1.06 18.69 -19.14
CA SER A 92 1.14 18.78 -20.59
C SER A 92 0.80 17.43 -21.23
N SER A 93 0.04 17.44 -22.32
CA SER A 93 -0.40 16.22 -23.02
C SER A 93 -1.09 15.21 -22.10
N ALA A 94 -1.69 15.68 -21.01
CA ALA A 94 -2.16 14.83 -19.92
C ALA A 94 -3.55 14.26 -20.23
N ALA A 95 -3.70 12.93 -20.09
CA ALA A 95 -5.00 12.30 -20.04
C ALA A 95 -5.79 12.80 -18.81
N SER A 96 -7.11 12.89 -18.94
CA SER A 96 -8.00 13.28 -17.84
C SER A 96 -9.26 12.42 -17.80
N GLY A 97 -10.00 12.49 -16.69
CA GLY A 97 -11.19 11.68 -16.45
C GLY A 97 -10.90 10.25 -15.98
N ILE A 98 -9.64 9.94 -15.64
CA ILE A 98 -9.19 8.62 -15.20
C ILE A 98 -8.27 8.73 -13.98
N GLY A 99 -8.13 7.63 -13.26
CA GLY A 99 -7.18 7.50 -12.16
C GLY A 99 -6.89 6.05 -11.81
N VAL A 100 -5.93 5.82 -10.92
CA VAL A 100 -5.51 4.49 -10.50
C VAL A 100 -5.99 4.21 -9.08
N MET A 101 -6.76 3.14 -8.94
CA MET A 101 -7.16 2.57 -7.65
C MET A 101 -6.07 1.60 -7.17
N ILE A 102 -5.77 1.62 -5.87
CA ILE A 102 -4.77 0.74 -5.26
C ILE A 102 -5.43 -0.13 -4.20
N GLU A 103 -5.18 -1.44 -4.26
CA GLU A 103 -5.70 -2.40 -3.29
C GLU A 103 -4.60 -3.36 -2.83
N GLY A 104 -4.59 -3.69 -1.53
CA GLY A 104 -3.70 -4.70 -0.95
C GLY A 104 -4.35 -6.07 -0.92
N GLU A 105 -3.59 -7.11 -1.21
CA GLU A 105 -4.07 -8.50 -1.26
C GLU A 105 -4.46 -9.02 0.13
N LYS A 106 -5.35 -10.03 0.17
CA LYS A 106 -5.67 -10.76 1.39
C LYS A 106 -4.44 -11.26 2.14
N ASN A 107 -4.46 -11.08 3.44
CA ASN A 107 -3.52 -11.63 4.41
C ASN A 107 -4.27 -11.98 5.71
N PRO A 108 -3.62 -12.63 6.69
CA PRO A 108 -4.26 -13.04 7.95
C PRO A 108 -4.92 -11.91 8.77
N LEU A 109 -4.54 -10.64 8.58
CA LEU A 109 -5.14 -9.48 9.25
C LEU A 109 -6.20 -8.74 8.43
N SER A 110 -6.45 -9.17 7.19
CA SER A 110 -7.47 -8.56 6.32
C SER A 110 -8.60 -9.55 6.03
N THR A 111 -9.85 -9.09 6.10
CA THR A 111 -11.03 -9.94 5.87
C THR A 111 -11.46 -10.01 4.41
N SER A 112 -11.16 -8.99 3.61
CA SER A 112 -11.48 -8.91 2.18
C SER A 112 -10.36 -9.52 1.31
N ASP A 113 -10.73 -10.06 0.15
CA ASP A 113 -9.73 -10.58 -0.81
C ASP A 113 -8.81 -9.47 -1.33
N TRP A 114 -9.35 -8.24 -1.42
CA TRP A 114 -8.63 -7.03 -1.76
C TRP A 114 -9.10 -5.90 -0.85
N THR A 115 -8.16 -5.23 -0.20
CA THR A 115 -8.42 -4.11 0.71
C THR A 115 -8.07 -2.79 0.02
N LEU A 116 -9.06 -1.93 -0.18
CA LEU A 116 -8.87 -0.61 -0.79
C LEU A 116 -8.00 0.31 0.09
N LEU A 117 -6.92 0.84 -0.49
CA LEU A 117 -6.14 1.93 0.09
C LEU A 117 -6.61 3.26 -0.49
N LYS A 118 -7.18 4.12 0.35
CA LYS A 118 -7.64 5.45 -0.02
C LYS A 118 -6.52 6.46 0.23
N PRO A 119 -6.04 7.17 -0.80
CA PRO A 119 -5.00 8.19 -0.61
C PRO A 119 -5.52 9.32 0.29
N ARG A 120 -4.66 9.84 1.17
CA ARG A 120 -4.96 10.95 2.10
C ARG A 120 -6.06 10.65 3.13
N ASP A 121 -6.35 9.37 3.37
CA ASP A 121 -7.26 8.93 4.43
C ASP A 121 -6.45 8.17 5.50
N SER A 122 -6.20 8.82 6.63
CA SER A 122 -5.44 8.21 7.73
C SER A 122 -6.16 7.03 8.39
N THR A 123 -7.47 6.87 8.12
CA THR A 123 -8.23 5.71 8.60
C THR A 123 -8.15 4.53 7.63
N SER A 124 -7.70 4.75 6.39
CA SER A 124 -7.45 3.71 5.39
C SER A 124 -6.10 3.06 5.64
N VAL A 125 -6.11 2.09 6.56
CA VAL A 125 -4.92 1.32 6.95
C VAL A 125 -5.05 -0.11 6.46
N TYR A 126 -4.15 -0.51 5.55
CA TYR A 126 -3.96 -1.91 5.21
C TYR A 126 -3.08 -2.57 6.27
N LYS A 127 -3.69 -3.44 7.07
CA LYS A 127 -2.99 -4.23 8.08
C LYS A 127 -2.45 -5.49 7.43
N PHE A 128 -1.19 -5.81 7.72
CA PHE A 128 -0.52 -6.95 7.13
C PHE A 128 0.29 -7.74 8.16
N THR A 129 0.26 -9.07 8.02
CA THR A 129 1.24 -9.98 8.63
C THR A 129 1.47 -11.14 7.68
N ASN A 130 2.68 -11.68 7.65
CA ASN A 130 2.96 -12.99 7.06
C ASN A 130 3.32 -14.04 8.11
N THR A 131 3.24 -13.70 9.40
CA THR A 131 3.64 -14.54 10.54
C THR A 131 2.59 -14.50 11.67
N PRO A 132 1.37 -14.99 11.42
CA PRO A 132 0.28 -14.91 12.40
C PRO A 132 0.62 -15.62 13.72
N ASP A 133 1.39 -16.71 13.66
CA ASP A 133 1.72 -17.57 14.80
C ASP A 133 2.85 -17.02 15.70
N TYR A 134 3.42 -15.89 15.33
CA TYR A 134 4.54 -15.30 16.04
C TYR A 134 4.09 -14.59 17.33
N THR A 135 4.49 -15.05 18.50
CA THR A 135 3.91 -14.61 19.79
C THR A 135 4.79 -13.67 20.63
N ASN A 136 6.11 -13.68 20.46
CA ASN A 136 7.07 -12.94 21.32
C ASN A 136 7.98 -12.01 20.51
N SER A 137 8.72 -11.12 21.19
CA SER A 137 9.77 -10.26 20.61
C SER A 137 11.05 -11.03 20.28
N ASP A 138 10.95 -12.09 19.49
CA ASP A 138 12.11 -12.84 18.99
C ASP A 138 12.71 -12.20 17.72
N ILE A 139 13.71 -12.80 17.08
CA ILE A 139 14.07 -12.39 15.72
C ILE A 139 13.02 -12.96 14.75
N GLY A 140 12.25 -12.07 14.12
CA GLY A 140 11.19 -12.40 13.15
C GLY A 140 11.67 -12.43 11.69
N ASN A 141 10.81 -12.92 10.80
CA ASN A 141 11.05 -13.18 9.37
C ASN A 141 11.91 -12.11 8.69
N SER A 142 13.00 -12.52 8.02
CA SER A 142 13.89 -11.60 7.32
C SER A 142 13.20 -10.81 6.20
N THR A 143 12.08 -11.30 5.67
CA THR A 143 11.39 -10.70 4.52
C THR A 143 9.88 -10.53 4.76
N GLN A 144 9.35 -9.35 4.43
CA GLN A 144 7.92 -9.05 4.39
C GLN A 144 7.52 -8.69 2.97
N THR A 145 6.73 -9.53 2.31
CA THR A 145 6.28 -9.28 0.93
C THR A 145 4.79 -8.99 0.94
N MET A 146 4.43 -7.75 0.62
CA MET A 146 3.04 -7.31 0.49
C MET A 146 2.69 -7.22 -1.00
N ASN A 147 1.61 -7.87 -1.40
CA ASN A 147 1.13 -7.83 -2.77
C ASN A 147 0.01 -6.82 -2.92
N PHE A 148 0.02 -6.12 -4.04
CA PHE A 148 -0.95 -5.09 -4.38
C PHE A 148 -1.42 -5.28 -5.81
N ARG A 149 -2.59 -4.70 -6.09
CA ARG A 149 -3.04 -4.44 -7.44
C ARG A 149 -3.31 -2.96 -7.65
N ALA A 150 -2.98 -2.49 -8.84
CA ALA A 150 -3.30 -1.18 -9.36
C ALA A 150 -4.33 -1.36 -10.49
N THR A 151 -5.45 -0.66 -10.40
CA THR A 151 -6.52 -0.73 -11.41
C THR A 151 -6.76 0.65 -12.00
N LEU A 152 -6.57 0.81 -13.30
CA LEU A 152 -6.91 2.04 -14.01
C LEU A 152 -8.43 2.13 -14.22
N LYS A 153 -9.04 3.22 -13.76
CA LYS A 153 -10.50 3.41 -13.73
C LYS A 153 -10.88 4.80 -14.19
N GLN A 154 -12.12 4.93 -14.65
CA GLN A 154 -12.75 6.23 -14.86
C GLN A 154 -12.94 6.95 -13.52
N ASP A 155 -12.65 8.25 -13.48
CA ASP A 155 -12.86 9.12 -12.32
C ASP A 155 -14.34 9.49 -12.21
N GLY A 156 -15.13 8.59 -11.62
CA GLY A 156 -16.59 8.68 -11.59
C GLY A 156 -17.16 8.58 -13.01
N SER A 157 -17.95 9.58 -13.41
CA SER A 157 -18.53 9.70 -14.76
C SER A 157 -17.86 10.79 -15.60
N ASN A 158 -16.65 11.23 -15.23
CA ASN A 158 -15.93 12.25 -15.98
C ASN A 158 -15.61 11.79 -17.40
N VAL A 159 -15.70 12.71 -18.38
CA VAL A 159 -15.29 12.43 -19.77
C VAL A 159 -13.81 12.06 -19.80
N ILE A 160 -13.48 10.93 -20.43
CA ILE A 160 -12.10 10.50 -20.63
C ILE A 160 -11.52 11.26 -21.82
N ASN A 161 -10.49 12.07 -21.59
CA ASN A 161 -9.73 12.70 -22.66
C ASN A 161 -8.39 11.98 -22.83
N ALA A 162 -8.04 11.69 -24.07
CA ALA A 162 -6.81 10.99 -24.40
C ALA A 162 -5.55 11.82 -24.07
N GLY A 163 -4.47 11.14 -23.74
CA GLY A 163 -3.18 11.73 -23.43
C GLY A 163 -2.28 10.76 -22.69
N GLU A 164 -1.17 11.28 -22.18
CA GLU A 164 -0.23 10.57 -21.31
C GLU A 164 -0.74 10.55 -19.87
N PHE A 165 -0.47 9.46 -19.16
CA PHE A 165 -0.88 9.29 -17.78
C PHE A 165 0.30 8.88 -16.90
N LYS A 166 0.50 9.62 -15.81
CA LYS A 166 1.43 9.26 -14.74
C LYS A 166 0.81 9.61 -13.40
N ALA A 167 0.58 8.61 -12.56
CA ALA A 167 0.19 8.81 -11.17
C ALA A 167 1.37 8.53 -10.23
N THR A 168 1.37 9.15 -9.05
CA THR A 168 2.36 8.87 -8.01
C THR A 168 1.65 8.72 -6.67
N GLY A 169 1.90 7.59 -6.01
CA GLY A 169 1.45 7.32 -4.65
C GLY A 169 2.66 7.05 -3.76
N ARG A 170 2.55 7.39 -2.49
CA ARG A 170 3.55 7.12 -1.46
C ARG A 170 2.95 6.17 -0.43
N PHE A 171 3.54 4.99 -0.32
CA PHE A 171 3.25 4.09 0.79
C PHE A 171 4.02 4.53 2.03
N THR A 172 3.35 4.57 3.18
CA THR A 172 3.98 4.72 4.50
C THR A 172 3.73 3.45 5.29
N ILE A 173 4.81 2.83 5.76
CA ILE A 173 4.79 1.55 6.47
C ILE A 173 5.25 1.79 7.90
N ASN A 174 4.38 1.46 8.84
CA ASN A 174 4.63 1.59 10.28
C ASN A 174 4.63 0.22 10.96
N TYR A 175 5.41 0.10 12.03
CA TYR A 175 5.47 -1.09 12.89
C TYR A 175 4.66 -0.79 14.17
N PRO A 176 3.41 -1.28 14.29
CA PRO A 176 2.57 -1.04 15.46
C PRO A 176 2.96 -1.89 16.68
#